data_AF-A0A819F3U3-F1
#
_entry.id   AF-A0A819F3U3-F1
#
_cell.length_a   1.000
_cell.length_b   1.000
_cell.length_c   1.000
_cell.angle_alpha   90.00
_cell.angle_beta   90.00
_cell.angle_gamma   90.00
#
_symmetry.space_group_name_H-M   'P 1'
#
loop_
_entity.id
_entity.type
_entity.pdbx_description
1 polymer ?
#
loop_
_entity_poly.entity_id
_entity_poly.type
_entity_poly.pdbx_seq_one_letter_code
_entity_poly.pdbx_strand_id
1 'polypeptide(L)'
;MQLSFSFKATHAALTCYSCNNCGMTWDASKATIVQTSGANDYCRKTVSGTSVSKDYSSSCTEVNVLGNGVFCCQSDLCNSANKRSITMVHLEILLASIWIIYRYLY
;
A
#
# COMPACT_ATOMS: atom_id res chain seq x y z
N MET A 1 15.63 24.10 34.75
CA MET A 1 15.31 22.71 34.33
C MET A 1 15.50 22.66 32.82
N GLN A 2 16.69 22.29 32.38
CA GLN A 2 17.08 22.29 30.95
C GLN A 2 16.53 21.00 30.31
N LEU A 3 15.57 21.13 29.40
CA LEU A 3 15.11 20.03 28.56
C LEU A 3 16.15 19.84 27.45
N SER A 4 17.10 18.92 27.67
CA SER A 4 18.08 18.52 26.66
C SER A 4 17.40 17.71 25.56
N PHE A 5 16.92 18.36 24.50
CA PHE A 5 16.58 17.66 23.26
C PHE A 5 17.88 17.32 22.52
N SER A 6 18.32 16.07 22.64
CA SER A 6 19.38 15.52 21.78
C SER A 6 18.82 15.38 20.37
N PHE A 7 19.02 16.39 19.52
CA PHE A 7 18.87 16.24 18.08
C PHE A 7 20.10 15.47 17.57
N LYS A 8 20.09 14.13 17.74
CA LYS A 8 20.99 13.29 16.96
C LYS A 8 20.56 13.45 15.51
N ALA A 9 21.48 13.88 14.65
CA ALA A 9 21.32 13.81 13.19
C ALA A 9 21.16 12.34 12.80
N THR A 10 19.94 11.85 12.96
CA THR A 10 19.50 10.50 12.62
C THR A 10 18.92 10.66 11.23
N HIS A 11 19.39 9.87 10.28
CA HIS A 11 18.83 9.83 8.94
C HIS A 11 17.29 9.82 9.01
N ALA A 12 16.64 10.61 8.15
CA ALA A 12 15.27 11.05 8.32
C ALA A 12 14.31 9.89 8.67
N ALA A 13 13.59 10.05 9.79
CA ALA A 13 12.50 9.17 10.17
C ALA A 13 11.48 9.10 9.02
N LEU A 14 11.11 7.89 8.61
CA LEU A 14 10.14 7.68 7.55
C LEU A 14 8.74 7.58 8.17
N THR A 15 7.75 8.20 7.55
CA THR A 15 6.36 8.09 8.01
C THR A 15 5.62 7.07 7.15
N CYS A 16 5.02 6.03 7.74
CA CYS A 16 4.33 4.97 7.01
C CYS A 16 2.90 4.76 7.51
N TYR A 17 2.02 4.23 6.66
CA TYR A 17 0.76 3.67 7.12
C TYR A 17 0.98 2.29 7.73
N SER A 18 0.31 2.04 8.85
CA SER A 18 0.27 0.77 9.55
C SER A 18 -1.17 0.30 9.71
N CYS A 19 -1.48 -0.89 9.21
CA CYS A 19 -2.76 -1.54 9.41
C CYS A 19 -2.62 -3.04 9.21
N ASN A 20 -3.33 -3.80 10.04
CA ASN A 20 -3.51 -5.22 9.83
C ASN A 20 -4.85 -5.46 9.12
N ASN A 21 -4.82 -6.10 7.95
CA ASN A 21 -6.01 -6.44 7.18
C ASN A 21 -6.95 -5.24 6.89
N CYS A 22 -6.40 -4.14 6.37
CA CYS A 22 -7.14 -2.92 6.02
C CYS A 22 -8.03 -3.06 4.75
N GLY A 23 -8.07 -4.25 4.15
CA GLY A 23 -8.94 -4.59 3.01
C GLY A 23 -8.39 -4.15 1.65
N MET A 24 -9.05 -4.66 0.60
CA MET A 24 -8.69 -4.42 -0.81
C MET A 24 -9.05 -3.02 -1.31
N THR A 25 -9.94 -2.31 -0.63
CA THR A 25 -10.25 -0.90 -0.86
C THR A 25 -9.47 -0.08 0.15
N TRP A 26 -8.52 0.72 -0.33
CA TRP A 26 -7.67 1.52 0.55
C TRP A 26 -8.51 2.62 1.19
N ASP A 27 -8.57 2.60 2.51
CA ASP A 27 -9.15 3.66 3.34
C ASP A 27 -8.09 4.11 4.35
N ALA A 28 -7.53 5.30 4.12
CA ALA A 28 -6.50 5.86 4.98
C ALA A 28 -6.98 6.06 6.43
N SER A 29 -8.30 6.21 6.64
CA SER A 29 -8.91 6.43 7.96
C SER A 29 -8.81 5.19 8.86
N LYS A 30 -8.62 4.00 8.27
CA LYS A 30 -8.48 2.72 8.98
C LYS A 30 -7.03 2.37 9.30
N ALA A 31 -6.08 3.21 8.87
CA ALA A 31 -4.67 3.00 9.11
C ALA A 31 -4.16 3.94 10.18
N THR A 32 -3.27 3.43 11.02
CA THR A 32 -2.49 4.23 11.96
C THR A 32 -1.27 4.77 11.22
N ILE A 33 -0.89 6.02 11.49
CA ILE A 33 0.36 6.59 10.98
C ILE A 33 1.46 6.30 11.99
N VAL A 34 2.56 5.72 11.52
CA VAL A 34 3.72 5.40 12.35
C VAL A 34 4.97 6.07 11.79
N GLN A 35 5.81 6.59 12.67
CA GLN A 35 7.14 7.09 12.30
C GLN A 35 8.18 6.03 12.62
N THR A 36 9.08 5.78 11.68
CA THR A 36 10.16 4.83 11.84
C THR A 36 11.37 5.49 12.52
N SER A 37 12.20 4.68 13.17
CA SER A 37 13.39 5.15 13.88
C SER A 37 14.68 4.91 13.08
N GLY A 38 14.61 4.17 11.98
CA GLY A 38 15.76 3.76 11.18
C GLY A 38 15.87 4.51 9.84
N ALA A 39 17.13 4.88 9.54
CA ALA A 39 17.59 5.46 8.27
C ALA A 39 17.17 4.69 7.01
N ASN A 40 17.08 3.37 7.16
CA ASN A 40 16.94 2.41 6.07
C ASN A 40 15.59 1.68 6.15
N ASP A 41 14.62 2.26 6.86
CA ASP A 41 13.30 1.65 6.93
C ASP A 41 12.56 1.88 5.61
N TYR A 42 11.75 0.89 5.26
CA TYR A 42 10.88 0.89 4.10
C TYR A 42 9.44 0.84 4.60
N CYS A 43 8.57 1.66 4.02
CA CYS A 43 7.14 1.41 4.14
C CYS A 43 6.81 0.17 3.30
N ARG A 44 6.20 -0.81 3.95
CA ARG A 44 5.86 -2.10 3.38
C ARG A 44 4.36 -2.22 3.22
N LYS A 45 3.97 -2.91 2.15
CA LYS A 45 2.61 -3.33 1.88
C LYS A 45 2.61 -4.79 1.47
N THR A 46 1.83 -5.61 2.16
CA THR A 46 1.66 -7.02 1.85
C THR A 46 0.24 -7.27 1.36
N VAL A 47 0.10 -7.93 0.22
CA VAL A 47 -1.18 -8.34 -0.38
C VAL A 47 -1.22 -9.87 -0.44
N SER A 48 -2.23 -10.48 0.15
CA SER A 48 -2.42 -11.92 0.16
C SER A 48 -3.90 -12.25 -0.05
N GLY A 49 -4.26 -12.58 -1.29
CA GLY A 49 -5.64 -12.77 -1.71
C GLY A 49 -6.43 -11.48 -1.58
N THR A 50 -7.40 -11.47 -0.67
CA THR A 50 -8.25 -10.30 -0.35
C THR A 50 -7.74 -9.50 0.84
N SER A 51 -6.66 -9.93 1.49
CA SER A 51 -6.10 -9.28 2.66
C SER A 51 -4.95 -8.36 2.26
N VAL A 52 -4.99 -7.14 2.80
CA VAL A 52 -3.93 -6.15 2.63
C VAL A 52 -3.48 -5.72 4.01
N SER A 53 -2.18 -5.83 4.27
CA SER A 53 -1.55 -5.31 5.49
C SER A 53 -0.47 -4.31 5.12
N LYS A 54 -0.26 -3.33 5.98
CA LYS A 54 0.73 -2.26 5.80
C LYS A 54 1.48 -2.09 7.10
N ASP A 55 2.78 -1.88 6.97
CA ASP A 55 3.69 -1.71 8.08
C ASP A 55 4.98 -1.04 7.58
N TYR A 56 6.00 -1.02 8.42
CA TYR A 56 7.35 -0.65 8.02
C TYR A 56 8.31 -1.79 8.37
N SER A 57 9.44 -1.83 7.67
CA SER A 57 10.48 -2.80 7.97
C SER A 57 11.84 -2.26 7.56
N SER A 58 12.87 -2.57 8.34
CA SER A 58 14.27 -2.28 8.03
C SER A 58 14.84 -3.13 6.89
N SER A 59 14.09 -4.14 6.46
CA SER A 59 14.41 -5.00 5.32
C SER A 59 13.15 -5.27 4.52
N CYS A 60 13.19 -5.09 3.20
CA CYS A 60 12.02 -5.28 2.37
C CYS A 60 12.40 -5.92 1.04
N THR A 61 11.89 -7.13 0.80
CA THR A 61 12.07 -7.86 -0.46
C THR A 61 10.78 -7.80 -1.24
N GLU A 62 10.80 -7.10 -2.38
CA GLU A 62 9.63 -7.03 -3.24
C GLU A 62 9.38 -8.37 -3.93
N VAL A 63 8.16 -8.88 -3.79
CA VAL A 63 7.69 -10.06 -4.50
C VAL A 63 6.29 -9.75 -5.03
N ASN A 64 6.00 -10.14 -6.27
CA ASN A 64 4.68 -9.95 -6.86
C ASN A 64 4.36 -11.12 -7.77
N VAL A 65 3.36 -11.90 -7.37
CA VAL A 65 2.83 -13.02 -8.13
C VAL A 65 1.33 -12.81 -8.28
N LEU A 66 0.90 -12.50 -9.50
CA LEU A 66 -0.52 -12.32 -9.83
C LEU A 66 -1.24 -11.28 -8.95
N GLY A 67 -0.54 -10.23 -8.50
CA GLY A 67 -1.08 -9.17 -7.66
C GLY A 67 -1.00 -9.43 -6.14
N ASN A 68 -0.56 -10.63 -5.75
CA ASN A 68 -0.21 -10.96 -4.36
C ASN A 68 1.29 -10.79 -4.14
N GLY A 69 1.66 -10.27 -2.97
CA GLY A 69 3.05 -10.19 -2.55
C GLY A 69 3.37 -8.92 -1.77
N VAL A 70 4.64 -8.60 -1.69
CA VAL A 70 5.21 -7.53 -0.88
C VAL A 70 5.69 -6.40 -1.77
N PHE A 71 5.31 -5.17 -1.42
CA PHE A 71 5.69 -3.94 -2.10
C PHE A 71 6.35 -3.00 -1.09
N CYS A 72 7.41 -2.34 -1.50
CA CYS A 72 8.30 -1.58 -0.61
C CYS A 72 8.55 -0.19 -1.18
N CYS A 73 8.61 0.83 -0.32
CA CYS A 73 8.93 2.19 -0.75
C CYS A 73 9.55 3.00 0.39
N GLN A 74 10.30 4.07 0.06
CA GLN A 74 11.11 4.86 1.01
C GLN A 74 10.74 6.35 0.98
N SER A 75 9.44 6.65 0.89
CA SER A 75 8.94 8.03 0.97
C SER A 75 7.77 8.11 1.93
N ASP A 76 7.53 9.27 2.52
CA ASP A 76 6.47 9.43 3.50
C ASP A 76 5.12 9.01 2.90
N LEU A 77 4.41 8.13 3.62
CA LEU A 77 3.07 7.65 3.32
C LEU A 77 2.95 6.98 1.94
N CYS A 78 4.08 6.52 1.38
CA CYS A 78 4.15 5.95 0.03
C CYS A 78 3.40 4.62 -0.09
N ASN A 79 3.24 3.88 1.02
CA ASN A 79 2.49 2.63 1.03
C ASN A 79 0.97 2.84 1.00
N SER A 80 0.47 4.04 0.66
CA SER A 80 -0.96 4.36 0.50
C SER A 80 -1.65 3.58 -0.63
N ALA A 81 -1.01 3.43 -1.79
CA ALA A 81 -1.70 2.99 -2.99
C ALA A 81 -2.14 1.51 -2.96
N ASN A 82 -3.41 1.26 -3.32
CA ASN A 82 -3.78 -0.01 -3.93
C ASN A 82 -3.46 0.07 -5.42
N LYS A 83 -2.47 -0.71 -5.90
CA LYS A 83 -2.41 -1.04 -7.32
C LYS A 83 -3.76 -1.66 -7.64
N ARG A 84 -4.63 -0.91 -8.34
CA ARG A 84 -5.93 -1.41 -8.79
C ARG A 84 -5.66 -2.72 -9.52
N SER A 85 -6.26 -3.81 -9.03
CA SER A 85 -6.09 -5.11 -9.68
C SER A 85 -6.63 -5.03 -11.10
N ILE A 86 -5.78 -5.33 -12.08
CA ILE A 86 -6.10 -5.31 -13.52
C ILE A 86 -7.30 -6.23 -13.83
N THR A 87 -7.54 -7.24 -13.00
CA THR A 87 -8.67 -8.18 -13.11
C THR A 87 -10.03 -7.53 -12.92
N MET A 88 -10.17 -6.52 -12.05
CA MET A 88 -11.45 -5.78 -11.94
C MET A 88 -11.70 -4.91 -13.17
N VAL A 89 -10.65 -4.27 -13.70
CA VAL A 89 -10.77 -3.42 -14.91
C VAL A 89 -11.16 -4.27 -16.12
N HIS A 90 -10.64 -5.49 -16.25
CA HIS A 90 -11.01 -6.41 -17.32
C HIS A 90 -12.50 -6.82 -17.28
N LEU A 91 -13.07 -7.05 -16.09
CA LEU A 91 -14.46 -7.46 -15.97
C LEU A 91 -15.42 -6.34 -16.38
N GLU A 92 -15.15 -5.10 -15.99
CA GLU A 92 -15.93 -3.91 -16.38
C GLU A 92 -15.91 -3.70 -17.91
N ILE A 93 -14.75 -3.87 -18.54
CA ILE A 93 -14.61 -3.75 -20.00
C ILE A 93 -15.39 -4.86 -20.72
N LEU A 94 -15.33 -6.10 -20.22
CA LEU A 94 -16.08 -7.22 -20.80
C LEU A 94 -17.59 -6.99 -20.70
N LEU A 95 -18.10 -6.58 -19.54
CA LEU A 95 -19.53 -6.29 -19.35
C LEU A 95 -19.98 -5.13 -20.25
N ALA A 96 -19.17 -4.07 -20.37
CA ALA A 96 -19.47 -2.95 -21.27
C ALA A 96 -19.49 -3.40 -22.75
N SER A 97 -18.55 -4.25 -23.17
CA SER A 97 -18.50 -4.77 -24.54
C SER A 97 -19.69 -5.67 -24.88
N ILE A 98 -20.12 -6.54 -23.96
CA ILE A 98 -21.32 -7.38 -24.13
C ILE A 98 -22.57 -6.51 -24.25
N TRP A 99 -22.71 -5.47 -23.43
CA TRP A 99 -23.85 -4.57 -23.48
C TRP A 99 -23.94 -3.79 -24.82
N ILE A 100 -22.80 -3.32 -25.34
CA ILE A 100 -22.73 -2.65 -26.65
C ILE A 100 -23.15 -3.61 -27.77
N ILE A 101 -22.64 -4.84 -27.76
CA ILE A 101 -22.99 -5.87 -28.75
C ILE A 101 -24.49 -6.17 -28.70
N TYR A 102 -25.04 -6.35 -27.49
CA TYR A 102 -26.47 -6.61 -27.31
C TYR A 102 -27.34 -5.50 -27.91
N ARG A 103 -26.98 -4.23 -27.68
CA ARG A 103 -27.70 -3.06 -28.23
C ARG A 103 -27.57 -2.90 -29.74
N TYR A 104 -26.58 -3.53 -30.36
CA TYR A 104 -26.38 -3.49 -31.82
C TYR A 104 -27.11 -4.61 -32.54
N LEU A 105 -27.36 -5.73 -31.85
CA LEU A 105 -28.01 -6.92 -32.41
C LEU A 105 -29.52 -6.98 -32.16
N TYR A 106 -30.03 -6.26 -31.16
CA TYR A 106 -31.44 -6.21 -30.77
C TYR A 106 -31.89 -4.76 -30.57
#